data_AF-A0A1Q8Z559-F1
#
_entry.id   AF-A0A1Q8Z559-F1
#
_cell.length_a   1.000
_cell.length_b   1.000
_cell.length_c   1.000
_cell.angle_alpha   90.00
_cell.angle_beta   90.00
_cell.angle_gamma   90.00
#
_symmetry.space_group_name_H-M   'P 1'
#
loop_
_entity.id
_entity.type
_entity.pdbx_description
1 polymer ?
#
loop_
_entity_poly.entity_id
_entity_poly.type
_entity_poly.pdbx_seq_one_letter_code
_entity_poly.pdbx_strand_id
1 'polypeptide(L)'
;MDLIETEASRLLEIFATTSFLDCHPLTREFLTVPARPGIYGFRHMDEELLYIGKAGDIRQRLRGGHKALGWAFIDRLDPDAVRIVAVVLGYQAWLQSLEIEARMIQTVRPRYNSRIRQLE
;
A
#
# COMPACT_ATOMS: atom_id res chain seq x y z
N MET A 1 17.38 -6.54 18.15
CA MET A 1 16.89 -5.94 16.89
C MET A 1 15.37 -5.93 16.98
N ASP A 2 14.74 -4.78 16.77
CA ASP A 2 13.27 -4.64 16.82
C ASP A 2 12.65 -5.46 15.67
N LEU A 3 11.83 -6.47 16.00
CA LEU A 3 11.18 -7.35 15.02
C LEU A 3 10.27 -6.57 14.07
N ILE A 4 9.63 -5.50 14.57
CA ILE A 4 8.77 -4.62 13.77
C ILE A 4 9.60 -3.84 12.76
N GLU A 5 10.74 -3.27 13.19
CA GLU A 5 11.66 -2.56 12.28
C GLU A 5 12.17 -3.49 11.17
N THR A 6 12.52 -4.72 11.54
CA THR A 6 13.04 -5.72 10.61
C THR A 6 11.99 -6.07 9.56
N GLU A 7 10.75 -6.36 9.98
CA GLU A 7 9.68 -6.72 9.06
C GLU A 7 9.25 -5.51 8.21
N ALA A 8 9.15 -4.30 8.80
CA ALA A 8 8.85 -3.08 8.05
C ALA A 8 9.91 -2.80 6.97
N SER A 9 11.20 -2.92 7.31
CA SER A 9 12.30 -2.77 6.36
C SER A 9 12.23 -3.80 5.23
N ARG A 10 11.95 -5.06 5.56
CA ARG A 10 11.76 -6.14 4.57
C ARG A 10 10.57 -5.86 3.63
N LEU A 11 9.44 -5.41 4.16
CA LEU A 11 8.27 -5.08 3.32
C LEU A 11 8.52 -3.87 2.43
N LEU A 12 9.25 -2.85 2.92
CA LEU A 12 9.68 -1.72 2.11
C LEU A 12 10.65 -2.14 1.00
N GLU A 13 11.58 -3.05 1.28
CA GLU A 13 12.48 -3.61 0.27
C GLU A 13 11.70 -4.35 -0.82
N ILE A 14 10.68 -5.16 -0.44
CA ILE A 14 9.78 -5.80 -1.41
C ILE A 14 9.05 -4.73 -2.24
N PHE A 15 8.52 -3.69 -1.61
CA PHE A 15 7.81 -2.63 -2.31
C PHE A 15 8.72 -1.87 -3.29
N ALA A 16 9.98 -1.64 -2.93
CA ALA A 16 10.96 -0.94 -3.76
C ALA A 16 11.44 -1.81 -4.94
N THR A 17 11.68 -3.10 -4.70
CA THR A 17 12.22 -4.04 -5.70
C THR A 17 11.17 -4.63 -6.64
N THR A 18 9.88 -4.58 -6.27
CA THR A 18 8.79 -4.99 -7.17
C THR A 18 8.69 -4.01 -8.33
N SER A 19 8.85 -4.49 -9.56
CA SER A 19 8.76 -3.63 -10.74
C SER A 19 7.35 -3.06 -10.90
N PHE A 20 7.23 -1.89 -11.52
CA PHE A 20 5.92 -1.28 -11.79
C PHE A 20 5.01 -2.26 -12.58
N LEU A 21 5.56 -2.96 -13.57
CA LEU A 21 4.77 -3.88 -14.41
C LEU A 21 4.27 -5.12 -13.66
N ASP A 22 4.94 -5.53 -12.59
CA ASP A 22 4.53 -6.63 -11.72
C ASP A 22 3.48 -6.21 -10.69
N CYS A 23 3.29 -4.91 -10.47
CA CYS A 23 2.24 -4.37 -9.61
C CYS A 23 0.85 -4.51 -10.27
N HIS A 24 -0.19 -4.57 -9.45
CA HIS A 24 -1.56 -4.71 -9.92
C HIS A 24 -2.10 -3.40 -10.51
N PRO A 25 -2.73 -3.43 -11.70
CA PRO A 25 -3.33 -2.25 -12.29
C PRO A 25 -4.57 -1.78 -11.51
N LEU A 26 -4.86 -0.48 -11.60
CA LEU A 26 -6.13 0.06 -11.13
C LEU A 26 -7.24 -0.40 -12.08
N THR A 27 -8.12 -1.25 -11.59
CA THR A 27 -9.30 -1.73 -12.33
C THR A 27 -10.53 -1.53 -11.47
N ARG A 28 -11.71 -1.48 -12.08
CA ARG A 28 -12.96 -1.28 -11.35
C ARG A 28 -13.21 -2.36 -10.30
N GLU A 29 -12.87 -3.60 -10.61
CA GLU A 29 -13.13 -4.76 -9.74
C GLU A 29 -11.91 -5.21 -8.92
N PHE A 30 -10.70 -4.69 -9.19
CA PHE A 30 -9.46 -5.08 -8.51
C PHE A 30 -9.23 -6.61 -8.45
N LEU A 31 -9.59 -7.35 -9.49
CA LEU A 31 -9.58 -8.82 -9.48
C LEU A 31 -8.18 -9.43 -9.32
N THR A 32 -7.14 -8.71 -9.76
CA THR A 32 -5.75 -9.13 -9.63
C THR A 32 -5.19 -8.88 -8.22
N VAL A 33 -5.83 -8.01 -7.44
CA VAL A 33 -5.40 -7.69 -6.07
C VAL A 33 -5.82 -8.83 -5.13
N PRO A 34 -4.97 -9.26 -4.17
CA PRO A 34 -5.32 -10.31 -3.23
C PRO A 34 -6.54 -9.97 -2.36
N ALA A 35 -7.48 -10.90 -2.23
CA ALA A 35 -8.57 -10.84 -1.25
C ALA A 35 -8.15 -11.52 0.06
N ARG A 36 -7.07 -11.01 0.68
CA ARG A 36 -6.43 -11.59 1.88
C ARG A 36 -5.90 -10.48 2.80
N PRO A 37 -5.63 -10.77 4.09
CA PRO A 37 -5.01 -9.83 4.99
C PRO A 37 -3.60 -9.46 4.53
N GLY A 38 -3.26 -8.17 4.58
CA GLY A 38 -1.91 -7.73 4.28
C GLY A 38 -1.71 -6.22 4.24
N ILE A 39 -0.53 -5.83 3.78
CA ILE A 39 -0.14 -4.43 3.56
C ILE A 39 -0.05 -4.19 2.05
N TYR A 40 -0.54 -3.04 1.62
CA TYR A 40 -0.53 -2.60 0.23
C TYR A 40 -0.04 -1.16 0.13
N GLY A 41 0.35 -0.76 -1.08
CA GLY A 41 0.69 0.61 -1.38
C GLY A 41 0.30 0.99 -2.80
N PHE A 42 0.22 2.30 -3.02
CA PHE A 42 0.07 2.86 -4.37
C PHE A 42 1.43 3.36 -4.82
N ARG A 43 1.87 2.90 -5.99
CA ARG A 43 3.15 3.23 -6.58
C ARG A 43 2.94 3.93 -7.91
N HIS A 44 3.66 5.02 -8.13
CA HIS A 44 3.74 5.70 -9.42
C HIS A 44 4.74 4.99 -10.34
N MET A 45 4.62 5.18 -11.65
CA MET A 45 5.57 4.63 -12.64
C MET A 45 7.00 5.14 -12.42
N ASP A 46 7.16 6.33 -11.85
CA ASP A 46 8.46 6.92 -11.46
C ASP A 46 9.03 6.31 -10.16
N GLU A 47 8.51 5.15 -9.76
CA GLU A 47 8.92 4.40 -8.56
C GLU A 47 8.60 5.06 -7.21
N GLU A 48 7.90 6.20 -7.22
CA GLU A 48 7.43 6.86 -6.00
C GLU A 48 6.32 6.06 -5.31
N LEU A 49 6.50 5.77 -4.02
CA LEU A 49 5.44 5.21 -3.18
C LEU A 49 4.53 6.34 -2.67
N LEU A 50 3.32 6.40 -3.21
CA LEU A 50 2.36 7.47 -2.98
C LEU A 50 1.54 7.26 -1.69
N TYR A 51 1.29 5.99 -1.34
CA TYR A 51 0.47 5.61 -0.19
C TYR A 51 0.86 4.22 0.34
N ILE A 52 0.67 3.98 1.63
CA ILE A 52 0.75 2.67 2.30
C ILE A 52 -0.50 2.49 3.17
N GLY A 53 -1.08 1.29 3.13
CA GLY A 53 -2.23 0.91 3.95
C GLY A 53 -2.20 -0.57 4.36
N LYS A 54 -2.86 -0.92 5.48
CA LYS A 54 -3.22 -2.31 5.79
C LYS A 54 -4.70 -2.61 5.52
N ALA A 55 -5.03 -3.88 5.31
CA ALA A 55 -6.41 -4.34 5.21
C ALA A 55 -6.53 -5.84 5.54
N GLY A 56 -7.64 -6.23 6.20
CA GLY A 56 -7.98 -7.65 6.40
C GLY A 56 -8.44 -8.34 5.10
N ASP A 57 -8.92 -7.55 4.14
CA ASP A 57 -9.13 -7.94 2.75
C ASP A 57 -8.73 -6.73 1.89
N ILE A 58 -7.56 -6.81 1.24
CA ILE A 58 -7.02 -5.71 0.44
C ILE A 58 -7.95 -5.38 -0.73
N ARG A 59 -8.46 -6.39 -1.44
CA ARG A 59 -9.38 -6.19 -2.56
C ARG A 59 -10.67 -5.48 -2.13
N GLN A 60 -11.29 -5.93 -1.05
CA GLN A 60 -12.51 -5.31 -0.52
C GLN A 60 -12.25 -3.87 -0.07
N ARG A 61 -11.10 -3.59 0.56
CA ARG A 61 -10.73 -2.24 1.01
C ARG A 61 -10.69 -1.23 -0.12
N LEU A 62 -10.35 -1.65 -1.34
CA LEU A 62 -10.27 -0.81 -2.53
C LEU A 62 -11.63 -0.65 -3.25
N ARG A 63 -12.52 -1.65 -3.15
CA ARG A 63 -13.79 -1.74 -3.90
C ARG A 63 -14.89 -0.71 -3.55
N GLY A 64 -14.64 0.24 -2.67
CA GLY A 64 -15.60 1.29 -2.26
C GLY A 64 -15.15 2.72 -2.55
N GLY A 65 -14.07 2.88 -3.32
CA GLY A 65 -13.37 4.15 -3.45
C GLY A 65 -12.34 4.34 -2.33
N HIS A 66 -11.16 4.81 -2.70
CA HIS A 66 -10.03 4.97 -1.78
C HIS A 66 -9.56 6.41 -1.75
N LYS A 67 -9.53 7.04 -0.57
CA LYS A 67 -9.21 8.48 -0.42
C LYS A 67 -7.88 8.88 -1.05
N ALA A 68 -6.84 8.03 -0.95
CA ALA A 68 -5.56 8.31 -1.60
C ALA A 68 -5.63 8.29 -3.13
N LEU A 69 -6.44 7.40 -3.74
CA LEU A 69 -6.70 7.46 -5.18
C LEU A 69 -7.50 8.71 -5.55
N GLY A 70 -8.47 9.10 -4.72
CA GLY A 70 -9.19 10.36 -4.88
C GLY A 70 -8.25 11.58 -4.90
N TRP A 71 -7.31 11.65 -3.95
CA TRP A 71 -6.28 12.70 -3.94
C TRP A 71 -5.33 12.63 -5.12
N ALA A 72 -4.90 11.44 -5.53
CA ALA A 72 -4.08 11.24 -6.74
C ALA A 72 -4.76 11.79 -7.99
N PHE A 73 -6.06 11.53 -8.15
CA PHE A 73 -6.83 12.05 -9.28
C PHE A 73 -7.08 13.55 -9.20
N ILE A 74 -7.27 14.11 -7.99
CA ILE A 74 -7.32 15.57 -7.79
C ILE A 74 -5.98 16.22 -8.17
N ASP A 75 -4.86 15.57 -7.85
CA ASP A 75 -3.51 15.99 -8.25
C ASP A 75 -3.22 15.74 -9.74
N ARG A 76 -4.19 15.22 -10.51
CA ARG A 76 -4.12 14.93 -11.95
C ARG A 76 -3.07 13.87 -12.33
N LEU A 77 -2.82 12.90 -11.45
CA LEU A 77 -2.03 11.72 -11.82
C LEU A 77 -2.81 10.88 -12.84
N ASP A 78 -2.08 10.39 -13.85
CA ASP A 78 -2.60 9.43 -14.82
C ASP A 78 -2.92 8.10 -14.11
N PRO A 79 -4.17 7.59 -14.16
CA PRO A 79 -4.52 6.31 -13.58
C PRO A 79 -3.65 5.14 -14.09
N ASP A 80 -3.21 5.18 -15.35
CA ASP A 80 -2.37 4.13 -15.94
C ASP A 80 -0.91 4.18 -15.44
N ALA A 81 -0.51 5.33 -14.90
CA ALA A 81 0.78 5.54 -14.24
C ALA A 81 0.78 5.15 -12.75
N VAL A 82 -0.36 4.67 -12.22
CA VAL A 82 -0.49 4.26 -10.81
C VAL A 82 -0.84 2.77 -10.73
N ARG A 83 -0.12 2.05 -9.88
CA ARG A 83 -0.37 0.63 -9.62
C ARG A 83 -0.34 0.31 -8.13
N ILE A 84 -0.84 -0.87 -7.80
CA ILE A 84 -0.95 -1.39 -6.44
C ILE A 84 0.10 -2.45 -6.23
N VAL A 85 1.00 -2.22 -5.28
CA VAL A 85 1.88 -3.25 -4.73
C VAL A 85 1.23 -3.81 -3.47
N ALA A 86 1.28 -5.13 -3.27
CA ALA A 86 0.63 -5.78 -2.14
C ALA A 86 1.43 -6.98 -1.64
N VAL A 87 1.53 -7.12 -0.32
CA VAL A 87 2.10 -8.30 0.34
C VAL A 87 1.06 -8.88 1.29
N VAL A 88 0.71 -10.14 1.06
CA VAL A 88 -0.16 -10.91 1.95
C VAL A 88 0.63 -11.29 3.20
N LEU A 89 0.07 -11.00 4.38
CA LEU A 89 0.72 -11.31 5.64
C LEU A 89 0.25 -12.66 6.19
N GLY A 90 1.19 -13.38 6.79
CA GLY A 90 0.88 -14.51 7.65
C GLY A 90 0.27 -14.06 8.98
N TYR A 91 -0.29 -14.99 9.76
CA TYR A 91 -1.00 -14.69 11.01
C TYR A 91 -0.17 -13.85 11.99
N GLN A 92 1.09 -14.21 12.23
CA GLN A 92 1.95 -13.50 13.18
C GLN A 92 2.23 -12.05 12.76
N ALA A 93 2.58 -11.83 11.49
CA ALA A 93 2.82 -10.48 10.96
C ALA A 93 1.52 -9.66 10.90
N TRP A 94 0.38 -10.30 10.65
CA TRP A 94 -0.92 -9.63 10.67
C TRP A 94 -1.27 -9.06 12.05
N LEU A 95 -0.98 -9.78 13.13
CA LEU A 95 -1.20 -9.32 14.51
C LEU A 95 -0.42 -8.03 14.83
N GLN A 96 0.70 -7.80 14.14
CA GLN A 96 1.58 -6.64 14.31
C GLN A 96 1.45 -5.64 13.16
N SER A 97 0.45 -5.81 12.29
CA SER A 97 0.36 -5.07 11.03
C SER A 97 0.17 -3.56 11.22
N LEU A 98 -0.41 -3.14 12.34
CA LEU A 98 -0.58 -1.72 12.65
C LEU A 98 0.77 -1.04 12.93
N GLU A 99 1.59 -1.65 13.79
CA GLU A 99 2.93 -1.14 14.11
C GLU A 99 3.87 -1.23 12.90
N ILE A 100 3.77 -2.31 12.12
CA ILE A 100 4.53 -2.47 10.87
C ILE A 100 4.15 -1.36 9.87
N GLU A 101 2.85 -1.14 9.63
CA GLU A 101 2.35 -0.07 8.75
C GLU A 101 2.83 1.30 9.22
N ALA A 102 2.69 1.60 10.51
CA ALA A 102 3.13 2.86 11.09
C ALA A 102 4.63 3.08 10.90
N ARG A 103 5.46 2.03 11.10
CA ARG A 103 6.91 2.11 10.87
C ARG A 103 7.23 2.35 9.40
N MET A 104 6.59 1.62 8.49
CA MET A 104 6.78 1.84 7.04
C MET A 104 6.46 3.29 6.64
N ILE A 105 5.32 3.82 7.10
CA ILE A 105 4.90 5.20 6.82
C ILE A 105 5.89 6.21 7.42
N GLN A 106 6.39 5.98 8.64
CA GLN A 106 7.36 6.86 9.28
C GLN A 106 8.69 6.90 8.52
N THR A 107 9.13 5.75 7.99
CA THR A 107 10.39 5.61 7.25
C THR A 107 10.35 6.31 5.90
N VAL A 108 9.31 6.10 5.09
CA VAL A 108 9.28 6.60 3.70
C VAL A 108 8.37 7.82 3.49
N ARG A 109 7.51 8.14 4.45
CA ARG A 109 6.59 9.29 4.46
C ARG A 109 5.83 9.49 3.13
N PRO A 110 5.01 8.52 2.69
CA PRO A 110 4.30 8.63 1.43
C PRO A 110 3.42 9.88 1.37
N ARG A 111 3.41 10.54 0.21
CA ARG A 111 2.73 11.82 -0.04
C ARG A 111 1.27 11.83 0.44
N TYR A 112 0.52 10.76 0.19
CA TYR A 112 -0.90 10.71 0.52
C TYR A 112 -1.23 10.19 1.92
N ASN A 113 -0.31 9.51 2.61
CA ASN A 113 -0.51 9.15 4.02
C ASN A 113 -0.60 10.39 4.90
N SER A 114 0.20 11.43 4.62
CA SER A 114 0.16 12.69 5.38
C SER A 114 -1.12 13.51 5.15
N ARG A 115 -1.77 13.36 4.00
CA ARG A 115 -2.99 14.10 3.62
C ARG A 115 -4.28 13.45 4.12
N ILE A 116 -4.21 12.19 4.53
CA ILE A 116 -5.37 11.44 5.00
C ILE A 116 -5.21 11.26 6.50
N ARG A 117 -6.16 11.81 7.28
CA ARG A 117 -6.31 11.33 8.66
C ARG A 117 -6.71 9.86 8.57
N GLN A 118 -5.81 8.98 9.00
CA GLN A 118 -6.14 7.58 9.23
C GLN A 118 -7.13 7.57 10.39
N LEU A 119 -8.43 7.55 10.07
CA LEU A 119 -9.46 7.15 11.01
C LEU A 119 -9.37 5.63 11.06
N GLU A 120 -8.85 5.13 12.18
CA GLU A 120 -8.83 3.72 12.55
C GLU A 120 -10.24 3.12 12.57
#